data_AF-A0A2E6RKL4-F1
#
_entry.id   AF-A0A2E6RKL4-F1
#
_cell.length_a   1.000
_cell.length_b   1.000
_cell.length_c   1.000
_cell.angle_alpha   90.00
_cell.angle_beta   90.00
_cell.angle_gamma   90.00
#
_symmetry.space_group_name_H-M   'P 1'
#
loop_
_entity.id
_entity.type
_entity.pdbx_description
1 polymer ?
#
loop_
_entity_poly.entity_id
_entity_poly.type
_entity_poly.pdbx_seq_one_letter_code
_entity_poly.pdbx_strand_id
1 'polypeptide(L)' 'MAQKDTTEVLSSLHGRLASVLTDLLDSGEASTADLNVIRQFLKDNQITSQPVEDTPFGDLARSLPDIENVIALKKRSA' A
#
# COMPACT_ATOMS: atom_id res chain seq x y z
N MET A 1 -2.57 38.00 12.65
CA MET A 1 -2.96 36.74 11.99
C MET A 1 -2.24 35.63 12.74
N ALA A 2 -2.97 34.73 13.39
CA ALA A 2 -2.35 33.64 14.15
C ALA A 2 -1.59 32.73 13.19
N GLN A 3 -0.30 32.54 13.44
CA GLN A 3 0.55 31.65 12.67
C GLN A 3 0.09 30.23 12.97
N LYS A 4 -0.54 29.57 12.00
CA LYS A 4 -0.96 28.18 12.14
C LYS A 4 0.28 27.34 12.44
N ASP A 5 0.15 26.43 13.40
CA ASP A 5 1.22 25.48 13.72
C ASP A 5 1.54 24.69 12.45
N THR A 6 2.84 24.57 12.13
CA THR A 6 3.32 23.82 10.97
C THR A 6 2.72 22.42 10.92
N THR A 7 2.51 21.79 12.08
CA THR A 7 1.90 20.47 12.20
C THR A 7 0.46 20.44 11.70
N GLU A 8 -0.34 21.46 12.03
CA GLU A 8 -1.74 21.57 11.57
C GLU A 8 -1.82 21.80 10.05
N VAL A 9 -0.90 22.61 9.52
CA VAL A 9 -0.81 22.87 8.07
C VAL A 9 -0.45 21.59 7.32
N LEU A 10 0.53 20.84 7.82
CA LEU A 10 0.95 19.58 7.21
C LEU A 10 -0.14 18.49 7.31
N SER A 11 -0.85 18.40 8.44
CA SER A 11 -1.98 17.48 8.59
C SER A 11 -3.12 17.79 7.62
N SER A 12 -3.47 19.05 7.48
CA SER A 12 -4.49 19.50 6.51
C SER A 12 -4.08 19.22 5.07
N LEU A 13 -2.80 19.42 4.73
CA LEU A 13 -2.26 19.09 3.42
C LEU A 13 -2.33 17.58 3.15
N HIS A 14 -1.98 16.75 4.14
CA HIS A 14 -2.04 15.29 4.03
C HIS A 14 -3.47 14.80 3.76
N GLY A 15 -4.46 15.30 4.50
CA GLY A 15 -5.86 14.94 4.28
C GLY A 15 -6.40 15.35 2.91
N ARG A 16 -6.03 16.55 2.44
CA ARG A 16 -6.41 17.03 1.09
C ARG A 16 -5.76 16.19 -0.01
N LEU A 17 -4.49 15.84 0.16
CA LEU A 17 -3.79 14.99 -0.79
C LEU A 17 -4.42 13.60 -0.87
N ALA A 18 -4.77 13.00 0.28
CA ALA A 18 -5.49 11.73 0.31
C ALA A 18 -6.82 11.80 -0.45
N SER A 19 -7.63 12.85 -0.24
CA SER A 19 -8.91 13.04 -0.96
C SER A 19 -8.72 13.11 -2.47
N VAL A 20 -7.76 13.90 -2.95
CA VAL A 20 -7.50 14.05 -4.40
C VAL A 20 -7.06 12.73 -5.02
N LEU A 21 -6.21 11.97 -4.33
CA LEU A 21 -5.76 10.66 -4.80
C LEU A 21 -6.91 9.63 -4.82
N THR A 22 -7.84 9.70 -3.87
CA THR A 22 -9.05 8.86 -3.86
C THR A 22 -9.98 9.23 -5.00
N ASP A 23 -10.30 10.51 -5.20
CA ASP A 23 -11.17 10.97 -6.29
C ASP A 23 -10.60 10.56 -7.67
N LEU A 24 -9.27 10.58 -7.81
CA LEU A 24 -8.57 10.12 -9.02
C LEU A 24 -8.66 8.61 -9.24
N LEU A 25 -8.69 7.81 -8.17
CA LEU A 25 -8.94 6.36 -8.28
C LEU A 25 -10.38 6.08 -8.67
N ASP A 26 -11.33 6.78 -8.03
CA ASP A 26 -12.76 6.58 -8.24
C ASP A 26 -13.21 7.05 -9.63
N SER A 27 -12.51 8.01 -10.24
CA SER A 27 -12.76 8.42 -11.62
C SER A 27 -12.43 7.33 -12.65
N GLY A 28 -11.57 6.37 -12.30
CA GLY A 28 -11.09 5.33 -13.20
C GLY A 28 -10.13 5.82 -14.29
N GLU A 29 -9.73 7.09 -14.24
CA GLU A 29 -8.82 7.73 -15.22
C GLU A 29 -7.36 7.77 -14.75
N ALA A 30 -7.08 7.20 -13.56
CA ALA A 30 -5.72 7.15 -13.00
C ALA A 30 -4.74 6.46 -13.95
N SER A 31 -3.65 7.15 -14.29
CA SER A 31 -2.56 6.57 -15.07
C SER A 31 -1.71 5.62 -14.21
N THR A 32 -0.84 4.85 -14.86
CA THR A 32 0.15 4.01 -14.16
C THR A 32 1.10 4.82 -13.27
N ALA A 33 1.40 6.06 -13.67
CA ALA A 33 2.21 6.98 -12.86
C ALA A 33 1.46 7.38 -11.59
N ASP A 34 0.17 7.71 -11.71
CA ASP A 34 -0.68 8.09 -10.59
C ASP A 34 -0.84 6.93 -9.60
N LEU A 35 -1.07 5.71 -10.09
CA LEU A 35 -1.14 4.51 -9.25
C LEU A 35 0.16 4.28 -8.47
N ASN A 36 1.33 4.57 -9.06
CA ASN A 36 2.60 4.47 -8.36
C ASN A 36 2.77 5.55 -7.30
N VAL A 37 2.32 6.78 -7.57
CA VAL A 37 2.31 7.88 -6.57
C VAL A 37 1.39 7.52 -5.40
N ILE A 38 0.19 7.00 -5.67
CA ILE A 38 -0.76 6.57 -4.65
C ILE A 38 -0.17 5.46 -3.78
N ARG A 39 0.41 4.44 -4.42
CA ARG A 39 1.11 3.37 -3.69
C ARG A 39 2.23 3.92 -2.80
N GLN A 40 3.02 4.87 -3.30
CA GLN A 40 4.13 5.44 -2.55
C GLN A 40 3.63 6.30 -1.38
N PHE A 41 2.58 7.10 -1.59
CA PHE A 41 1.92 7.88 -0.54
C PHE A 41 1.44 6.99 0.61
N LEU A 42 0.80 5.85 0.31
CA LEU A 42 0.38 4.89 1.33
C LEU A 42 1.59 4.33 2.11
N LYS A 43 2.66 3.93 1.40
CA LYS A 43 3.87 3.39 2.03
C LYS A 43 4.57 4.40 2.93
N ASP A 44 4.72 5.65 2.47
CA ASP A 44 5.41 6.71 3.21
C ASP A 44 4.67 7.08 4.49
N ASN A 45 3.35 6.85 4.53
CA ASN A 45 2.50 7.04 5.70
C ASN A 45 2.24 5.74 6.47
N GLN A 46 3.04 4.69 6.23
CA GLN A 46 2.96 3.38 6.91
C GLN A 46 1.60 2.66 6.73
N ILE A 47 0.80 3.05 5.74
CA ILE A 47 -0.41 2.35 5.34
C ILE A 47 0.03 1.20 4.43
N THR A 48 0.21 0.02 5.03
CA THR A 48 0.65 -1.19 4.34
C THR A 48 -0.47 -2.23 4.35
N SER A 49 -0.62 -2.97 3.24
CA SER A 49 -1.43 -4.19 3.27
C SER A 49 -0.63 -5.28 3.96
N GLN A 50 -0.90 -5.49 5.24
CA GLN A 50 -0.47 -6.71 5.91
C GLN A 50 -1.51 -7.80 5.62
N PRO A 51 -1.09 -9.03 5.30
CA PRO A 51 -1.99 -10.17 5.27
C PRO A 51 -2.52 -10.39 6.69
N VAL A 52 -3.73 -9.89 6.96
CA VAL A 52 -4.45 -10.12 8.21
C VAL A 52 -5.19 -11.45 8.11
N GLU A 53 -5.25 -12.20 9.21
CA GLU A 53 -6.05 -13.43 9.28
C GLU A 53 -7.52 -13.15 8.92
N ASP A 54 -8.18 -14.12 8.28
CA ASP A 54 -9.56 -14.02 7.78
C ASP A 54 -9.79 -13.02 6.64
N THR A 55 -8.74 -12.60 5.92
CA THR A 55 -8.86 -11.85 4.67
C THR A 55 -8.48 -12.70 3.46
N PRO A 56 -9.06 -12.45 2.26
CA PRO A 56 -8.64 -13.16 1.03
C PRO A 56 -7.14 -13.05 0.75
N PHE A 57 -6.51 -11.95 1.18
CA PHE A 57 -5.07 -11.75 1.06
C PHE A 57 -4.27 -12.58 2.10
N GLY A 58 -4.79 -12.73 3.32
CA GLY A 58 -4.24 -13.61 4.34
C GLY A 58 -4.32 -15.08 3.95
N ASP A 59 -5.45 -15.52 3.40
CA ASP A 59 -5.63 -16.89 2.90
C ASP A 59 -4.69 -17.19 1.72
N LEU A 60 -4.55 -16.23 0.79
CA LEU A 60 -3.59 -16.34 -0.30
C LEU A 60 -2.16 -16.43 0.24
N ALA A 61 -1.77 -15.57 1.18
CA ALA A 61 -0.44 -15.59 1.79
C ALA A 61 -0.16 -16.92 2.51
N ARG A 62 -1.15 -17.50 3.20
CA ARG A 62 -1.05 -18.84 3.82
C ARG A 62 -0.99 -19.97 2.81
N SER A 63 -1.59 -19.80 1.63
CA SER A 63 -1.54 -20.80 0.56
C SER A 63 -0.21 -20.82 -0.20
N LEU A 64 0.62 -19.78 -0.04
CA LEU A 64 1.93 -19.74 -0.67
C LEU A 64 2.87 -20.75 0.00
N PRO A 65 3.57 -21.59 -0.77
CA PRO A 65 4.58 -22.48 -0.21
C PRO A 65 5.74 -21.64 0.35
N ASP A 66 6.25 -22.03 1.52
CA ASP A 66 7.40 -21.39 2.13
C ASP A 66 8.57 -21.34 1.14
N ILE A 67 9.08 -20.13 0.86
CA ILE A 67 10.16 -19.93 -0.12
C ILE A 67 11.45 -20.66 0.31
N GLU A 68 11.61 -20.91 1.62
CA GLU A 68 12.68 -21.75 2.17
C GLU A 68 12.53 -23.23 1.76
N ASN A 69 11.31 -23.73 1.60
CA ASN A 69 11.02 -25.10 1.13
C ASN A 69 11.17 -25.28 -0.38
N VAL A 70 11.17 -24.21 -1.17
CA VAL A 70 11.31 -24.29 -2.65
C VAL A 70 12.74 -24.68 -3.05
N ILE A 71 13.74 -24.38 -2.22
CA ILE A 71 15.13 -24.84 -2.43
C ILE A 71 15.23 -26.37 -2.30
N ALA A 72 14.38 -26.99 -1.47
CA ALA A 72 14.33 -28.44 -1.29
C ALA A 72 13.64 -29.17 -2.47
N LEU A 73 12.68 -28.53 -3.14
CA LEU A 73 11.99 -29.08 -4.31
C LEU A 73 12.93 -29.26 -5.52
N LYS A 74 13.88 -28.34 -5.72
CA LYS A 74 14.85 -28.43 -6.84
C LYS A 74 15.95 -29.48 -6.61
N LYS A 75 16.23 -29.87 -5.37
CA LYS A 75 17.29 -30.86 -5.04
C LYS A 75 16.86 -32.32 -5.18
N ARG A 76 15.58 -32.61 -5.45
CA ARG A 76 15.10 -33.99 -5.66
C ARG A 76 15.01 -34.39 -7.14
N SER A 77 15.44 -33.52 -8.05
CA SER A 77 15.56 -33.80 -9.49
C SER A 77 16.93 -33.36 -10.02
N ALA A 78 17.99 -33.99 -9.52
CA ALA A 78 19.31 -34.06 -10.15
C ALA A 78 20.11 -35.21 -9.52
#